data_AF-A0A3M7LBG2-F1
#
_entry.id   AF-A0A3M7LBG2-F1
#
_cell.length_a   1.000
_cell.length_b   1.000
_cell.length_c   1.000
_cell.angle_alpha   90.00
_cell.angle_beta   90.00
_cell.angle_gamma   90.00
#
_symmetry.space_group_name_H-M   'P 1'
#
loop_
_entity.id
_entity.type
_entity.pdbx_description
1 polymer ?
#
loop_
_entity_poly.entity_id
_entity_poly.type
_entity_poly.pdbx_seq_one_letter_code
_entity_poly.pdbx_strand_id
1 'polypeptide(L)'
;MTMKKITLFFYMILAVLSYGQVGINTPSPKATLDVIPKNTDGSTAEGVIVPRFTGNQLFEAIATGVYTMDQHGAIVYIYTPADEVKRTGQTIHIDDFGFYYFDGYQNTWNKMGGVATIYRTDGSLTGPRLVTMAGNNLGFIGGRIGMGTSSPEPSAILDLTSTNLGFLTPRMTKVQMNAITYPAQGLEIYCTDCFGGNMGCKMINDSADPLVPNWGSLCSSNVSTGVIIDLQCGSAITSGVIHEGVAVSGVTVTIPYTGGNGGTYPSLAFNSTGVTGLTLRLDADHLASGNGNLVFTVSGTASAIGTASFDITIAGASCTLTIPVVDFTAVVSSLECNSAVFSPTVITQGSSYMGTLTVPYLGGNGESYSQQSFTQNGLTFTLPAGTLATGNGNLVYNITGIATVSGAMTIPIEFGTATCNVNATVASGNSVTMCMGSGTNRVWASHNLGADTSFDPNVPVKEIHGNYYQWGRNVVVADTDTPPGAISGWNTTYAPDGAWNTGTEAVPAKNTTNDPCPSGFRLPTSTEWSMLNNNSSVTRIGSFTSSNTNFTSALVYSCGASKLTLPTAGFRDFVDGTLYRRGDRGNYWSSTGPASLPGARSLFFFASGINTTSYDARTMGYSVRCISE
;
A
#
# COMPACT_ATOMS: atom_id res chain seq x y z
N MET A 1 46.76 -39.30 -76.44
CA MET A 1 47.13 -40.61 -77.01
C MET A 1 45.88 -41.26 -77.59
N THR A 2 45.93 -41.60 -78.88
CA THR A 2 45.05 -42.49 -79.68
C THR A 2 43.53 -42.25 -79.76
N MET A 3 43.12 -41.54 -80.82
CA MET A 3 41.84 -41.76 -81.52
C MET A 3 41.81 -43.16 -82.15
N LYS A 4 40.63 -43.78 -82.25
CA LYS A 4 40.32 -44.76 -83.30
C LYS A 4 39.10 -44.29 -84.09
N LYS A 5 39.38 -43.59 -85.20
CA LYS A 5 38.53 -43.50 -86.38
C LYS A 5 38.50 -44.89 -87.02
N ILE A 6 37.33 -45.47 -87.30
CA ILE A 6 37.04 -46.44 -88.38
C ILE A 6 35.60 -46.88 -88.14
N THR A 7 34.66 -46.35 -88.96
CA THR A 7 33.37 -46.93 -89.41
C THR A 7 32.36 -45.83 -89.80
N LEU A 8 32.78 -44.81 -90.54
CA LEU A 8 31.86 -43.80 -91.12
C LEU A 8 31.58 -44.05 -92.62
N PHE A 9 31.77 -45.28 -93.09
CA PHE A 9 31.60 -45.65 -94.52
C PHE A 9 30.37 -46.54 -94.78
N PHE A 10 29.47 -46.72 -93.80
CA PHE A 10 28.33 -47.65 -93.93
C PHE A 10 26.92 -47.07 -93.63
N TYR A 11 26.79 -45.75 -93.44
CA TYR A 11 25.49 -45.11 -93.15
C TYR A 11 25.05 -44.08 -94.21
N MET A 12 25.49 -44.27 -95.45
CA MET A 12 24.89 -43.63 -96.62
C MET A 12 23.98 -44.68 -97.26
N ILE A 13 22.66 -44.42 -97.29
CA ILE A 13 21.54 -45.31 -97.69
C ILE A 13 20.78 -45.93 -96.51
N LEU A 14 20.00 -45.09 -95.83
CA LEU A 14 18.65 -45.41 -95.35
C LEU A 14 17.93 -44.08 -95.04
N ALA A 15 17.45 -43.43 -96.09
CA ALA A 15 16.47 -42.37 -95.98
C ALA A 15 15.13 -43.01 -95.63
N VAL A 16 14.83 -43.08 -94.34
CA VAL A 16 13.46 -43.19 -93.87
C VAL A 16 13.07 -41.79 -93.43
N LEU A 17 12.01 -41.26 -94.02
CA LEU A 17 11.34 -40.04 -93.57
C LEU A 17 10.80 -40.29 -92.15
N SER A 18 11.62 -40.06 -91.12
CA SER A 18 11.12 -39.91 -89.75
C SER A 18 10.66 -38.48 -89.57
N TYR A 19 9.36 -38.28 -89.47
CA TYR A 19 8.74 -36.99 -89.21
C TYR A 19 9.22 -36.41 -87.86
N GLY A 20 9.99 -35.33 -87.95
CA GLY A 20 9.93 -34.10 -87.12
C GLY A 20 10.19 -34.14 -85.60
N GLN A 21 10.12 -35.28 -84.92
CA GLN A 21 10.24 -35.34 -83.47
C GLN A 21 11.64 -35.76 -83.03
N VAL A 22 12.24 -34.99 -82.13
CA VAL A 22 13.52 -35.27 -81.50
C VAL A 22 13.26 -35.86 -80.11
N GLY A 23 13.53 -37.15 -79.95
CA GLY A 23 13.56 -37.80 -78.65
C GLY A 23 14.96 -37.82 -78.07
N ILE A 24 15.14 -37.33 -76.83
CA ILE A 24 16.37 -37.50 -76.05
C ILE A 24 16.08 -38.53 -74.95
N ASN A 25 16.85 -39.62 -74.96
CA ASN A 25 16.69 -40.80 -74.11
C ASN A 25 15.35 -41.58 -74.27
N THR A 26 14.46 -41.21 -75.21
CA THR A 26 13.24 -41.97 -75.56
C THR A 26 13.21 -42.32 -77.05
N PRO A 27 12.96 -43.59 -77.43
CA PRO A 27 12.79 -43.97 -78.84
C PRO A 27 11.38 -43.67 -79.38
N SER A 28 10.46 -43.19 -78.54
CA SER A 28 9.08 -42.88 -78.92
C SER A 28 8.68 -41.51 -78.36
N PRO A 29 9.21 -40.41 -78.93
CA PRO A 29 8.93 -39.06 -78.45
C PRO A 29 7.43 -38.73 -78.57
N LYS A 30 6.88 -38.08 -77.54
CA LYS A 30 5.46 -37.68 -77.48
C LYS A 30 5.21 -36.24 -77.93
N ALA A 31 6.26 -35.47 -78.20
CA ALA A 31 6.23 -34.09 -78.67
C ALA A 31 7.34 -33.86 -79.70
N THR A 32 7.33 -32.70 -80.37
CA THR A 32 8.39 -32.31 -81.33
C THR A 32 9.79 -32.35 -80.71
N LEU A 33 9.91 -32.04 -79.41
CA LEU A 33 11.08 -32.34 -78.59
C LEU A 33 10.58 -33.02 -77.31
N ASP A 34 10.97 -34.28 -77.10
CA ASP A 34 10.65 -35.04 -75.89
C ASP A 34 11.95 -35.46 -75.20
N VAL A 35 12.17 -34.97 -73.98
CA VAL A 35 13.37 -35.22 -73.20
C VAL A 35 12.96 -35.98 -71.94
N ILE A 36 13.31 -37.26 -71.88
CA ILE A 36 13.09 -38.07 -70.68
C ILE A 36 14.41 -38.25 -69.90
N PRO A 37 14.35 -38.36 -68.56
CA PRO A 37 15.57 -38.57 -67.77
C PRO A 37 16.22 -39.89 -68.13
N LYS A 38 17.56 -39.93 -68.20
CA LYS A 38 18.31 -41.18 -68.37
C LYS A 38 18.16 -42.07 -67.14
N ASN A 39 18.28 -41.49 -65.93
CA ASN A 39 18.01 -42.15 -64.66
C ASN A 39 17.02 -41.34 -63.82
N THR A 40 16.10 -42.00 -63.11
CA THR A 40 15.14 -41.35 -62.20
C THR A 40 15.56 -41.40 -60.73
N ASP A 41 16.76 -41.91 -60.45
CA ASP A 41 17.31 -42.11 -59.09
C ASP A 41 18.11 -40.90 -58.56
N GLY A 42 18.24 -39.84 -59.37
CA GLY A 42 19.00 -38.64 -59.02
C GLY A 42 20.53 -38.79 -59.15
N SER A 43 21.03 -39.89 -59.71
CA SER A 43 22.48 -40.13 -59.90
C SER A 43 23.11 -39.27 -61.01
N THR A 44 22.29 -38.69 -61.87
CA THR A 44 22.70 -37.86 -63.01
C THR A 44 21.91 -36.55 -63.05
N ALA A 45 22.54 -35.48 -63.54
CA ALA A 45 21.86 -34.21 -63.75
C ALA A 45 20.97 -34.30 -65.01
N GLU A 46 19.67 -34.48 -64.81
CA GLU A 46 18.67 -34.54 -65.88
C GLU A 46 17.98 -33.18 -66.04
N GLY A 47 17.67 -32.77 -67.28
CA GLY A 47 16.90 -31.54 -67.55
C GLY A 47 17.28 -30.84 -68.85
N VAL A 48 16.65 -29.69 -69.09
CA VAL A 48 16.94 -28.81 -70.24
C VAL A 48 17.48 -27.48 -69.73
N ILE A 49 18.71 -27.14 -70.13
CA ILE A 49 19.28 -25.81 -69.85
C ILE A 49 18.92 -24.88 -71.02
N VAL A 50 18.04 -23.91 -70.75
CA VAL A 50 17.69 -22.84 -71.70
C VAL A 50 18.73 -21.71 -71.67
N PRO A 51 18.81 -20.85 -72.70
CA PRO A 51 19.66 -19.67 -72.69
C PRO A 51 19.45 -18.80 -71.44
N ARG A 52 20.55 -18.30 -70.88
CA ARG A 52 20.56 -17.52 -69.64
C ARG A 52 21.02 -16.10 -69.90
N PHE A 53 20.29 -15.11 -69.37
CA PHE A 53 20.59 -13.69 -69.52
C PHE A 53 20.42 -12.94 -68.20
N THR A 54 21.04 -11.77 -68.06
CA THR A 54 20.54 -10.75 -67.13
C THR A 54 19.37 -10.01 -67.76
N GLY A 55 18.48 -9.43 -66.95
CA GLY A 55 17.37 -8.62 -67.47
C GLY A 55 17.85 -7.41 -68.26
N ASN A 56 19.01 -6.86 -67.91
CA ASN A 56 19.65 -5.78 -68.66
C ASN A 56 20.16 -6.22 -70.04
N GLN A 57 20.74 -7.43 -70.16
CA GLN A 57 21.13 -7.97 -71.46
C GLN A 57 19.92 -8.22 -72.37
N LEU A 58 18.80 -8.66 -71.77
CA LEU A 58 17.56 -8.82 -72.50
C LEU A 58 17.00 -7.46 -72.95
N PHE A 59 17.09 -6.44 -72.09
CA PHE A 59 16.76 -5.05 -72.45
C PHE A 59 17.60 -4.53 -73.62
N GLU A 60 18.90 -4.81 -73.64
CA GLU A 60 19.79 -4.41 -74.73
C GLU A 60 19.47 -5.13 -76.06
N ALA A 61 19.06 -6.40 -76.00
CA ALA A 61 18.63 -7.16 -77.18
C ALA A 61 17.34 -6.60 -77.81
N ILE A 62 16.52 -5.89 -77.03
CA ILE A 62 15.30 -5.22 -77.50
C ILE A 62 15.64 -3.97 -78.32
N ALA A 63 16.65 -3.21 -77.88
CA ALA A 63 17.09 -2.00 -78.58
C ALA A 63 17.59 -2.29 -80.01
N THR A 64 17.97 -3.54 -80.29
CA THR A 64 18.39 -4.02 -81.62
C THR A 64 17.33 -4.82 -82.37
N GLY A 65 16.10 -4.92 -81.83
CA GLY A 65 14.96 -5.56 -82.50
C GLY A 65 15.06 -7.08 -82.63
N VAL A 66 15.82 -7.74 -81.76
CA VAL A 66 16.18 -9.17 -81.90
C VAL A 66 15.00 -10.11 -81.64
N TYR A 67 14.08 -9.73 -80.75
CA TYR A 67 12.91 -10.55 -80.39
C TYR A 67 11.64 -9.99 -81.04
N THR A 68 11.15 -10.72 -82.03
CA THR A 68 9.95 -10.41 -82.82
C THR A 68 8.97 -11.58 -82.78
N MET A 69 7.90 -11.53 -83.56
CA MET A 69 6.89 -12.60 -83.58
C MET A 69 7.48 -13.98 -83.89
N ASP A 70 8.60 -14.06 -84.62
CA ASP A 70 9.29 -15.32 -84.92
C ASP A 70 9.90 -15.99 -83.67
N GLN A 71 10.13 -15.23 -82.60
CA GLN A 71 10.59 -15.73 -81.30
C GLN A 71 9.45 -15.87 -80.28
N HIS A 72 8.19 -15.72 -80.68
CA HIS A 72 7.06 -15.95 -79.80
C HIS A 72 7.12 -17.38 -79.21
N GLY A 73 7.06 -17.50 -77.88
CA GLY A 73 7.24 -18.75 -77.14
C GLY A 73 8.69 -19.10 -76.80
N ALA A 74 9.67 -18.25 -77.14
CA ALA A 74 11.06 -18.45 -76.71
C ALA A 74 11.15 -18.42 -75.18
N ILE A 75 11.82 -19.41 -74.59
CA ILE A 75 12.03 -19.50 -73.14
C ILE A 75 13.47 -19.18 -72.80
N VAL A 76 13.65 -18.28 -71.84
CA VAL A 76 14.95 -17.92 -71.27
C VAL A 76 14.91 -18.02 -69.76
N TYR A 77 16.07 -18.16 -69.15
CA TYR A 77 16.23 -18.04 -67.71
C TYR A 77 16.96 -16.75 -67.37
N ILE A 78 16.30 -15.87 -66.62
CA ILE A 78 16.88 -14.64 -66.12
C ILE A 78 17.53 -14.92 -64.77
N TYR A 79 18.84 -14.76 -64.68
CA TYR A 79 19.58 -15.03 -63.43
C TYR A 79 19.94 -13.77 -62.64
N THR A 80 19.72 -12.58 -63.22
CA THR A 80 19.76 -11.30 -62.53
C THR A 80 18.64 -10.43 -63.11
N PRO A 81 17.76 -9.82 -62.30
CA PRO A 81 16.66 -8.98 -62.79
C PRO A 81 17.13 -7.78 -63.62
N ALA A 82 16.22 -7.14 -64.35
CA ALA A 82 16.50 -5.84 -64.95
C ALA A 82 16.52 -4.76 -63.86
N ASP A 83 17.40 -3.77 -64.01
CA ASP A 83 17.37 -2.56 -63.17
C ASP A 83 16.03 -1.85 -63.36
N GLU A 84 15.55 -1.16 -62.32
CA GLU A 84 14.21 -0.55 -62.31
C GLU A 84 13.95 0.35 -63.53
N VAL A 85 14.94 1.17 -63.91
CA VAL A 85 14.85 2.07 -65.08
C VAL A 85 14.83 1.35 -66.44
N LYS A 86 15.23 0.07 -66.48
CA LYS A 86 15.26 -0.80 -67.68
C LYS A 86 14.08 -1.77 -67.74
N ARG A 87 13.17 -1.73 -66.76
CA ARG A 87 11.89 -2.45 -66.80
C ARG A 87 10.89 -1.63 -67.59
N THR A 88 11.04 -1.63 -68.91
CA THR A 88 10.14 -0.93 -69.84
C THR A 88 10.06 -1.68 -71.16
N GLY A 89 9.04 -1.43 -71.97
CA GLY A 89 8.82 -2.18 -73.21
C GLY A 89 8.75 -3.69 -72.95
N GLN A 90 9.50 -4.49 -73.72
CA GLN A 90 9.38 -5.95 -73.59
C GLN A 90 9.91 -6.51 -72.25
N THR A 91 10.76 -5.79 -71.51
CA THR A 91 11.30 -6.25 -70.20
C THR A 91 10.53 -5.73 -68.99
N ILE A 92 9.36 -5.12 -69.19
CA ILE A 92 8.56 -4.52 -68.11
C ILE A 92 8.30 -5.48 -66.93
N HIS A 93 8.20 -6.78 -67.18
CA HIS A 93 7.96 -7.80 -66.14
C HIS A 93 9.22 -8.56 -65.68
N ILE A 94 10.43 -8.17 -66.10
CA ILE A 94 11.69 -8.82 -65.68
C ILE A 94 12.19 -8.23 -64.35
N ASP A 95 11.38 -8.35 -63.31
CA ASP A 95 11.64 -7.79 -61.98
C ASP A 95 12.33 -8.75 -61.00
N ASP A 96 12.39 -10.04 -61.35
CA ASP A 96 12.96 -11.10 -60.52
C ASP A 96 13.66 -12.17 -61.38
N PHE A 97 14.55 -12.95 -60.79
CA PHE A 97 15.15 -14.10 -61.49
C PHE A 97 14.09 -15.19 -61.73
N GLY A 98 14.27 -16.00 -62.76
CA GLY A 98 13.38 -17.11 -63.08
C GLY A 98 13.25 -17.38 -64.57
N PHE A 99 12.37 -18.31 -64.91
CA PHE A 99 12.04 -18.60 -66.30
C PHE A 99 11.03 -17.59 -66.84
N TYR A 100 11.30 -17.09 -68.04
CA TYR A 100 10.42 -16.20 -68.78
C TYR A 100 10.19 -16.73 -70.18
N TYR A 101 8.99 -16.52 -70.72
CA TYR A 101 8.71 -16.75 -72.12
C TYR A 101 8.40 -15.44 -72.84
N PHE A 102 8.80 -15.33 -74.11
CA PHE A 102 8.48 -14.16 -74.92
C PHE A 102 7.08 -14.28 -75.50
N ASP A 103 6.22 -13.33 -75.17
CA ASP A 103 4.92 -13.15 -75.81
C ASP A 103 5.03 -12.09 -76.91
N GLY A 104 5.29 -12.54 -78.14
CA GLY A 104 5.30 -11.68 -79.33
C GLY A 104 3.99 -10.94 -79.64
N TYR A 105 2.82 -11.35 -79.11
CA TYR A 105 1.57 -10.60 -79.30
C TYR A 105 1.49 -9.40 -78.38
N GLN A 106 1.88 -9.60 -77.11
CA GLN A 106 1.93 -8.52 -76.12
C GLN A 106 3.23 -7.72 -76.21
N ASN A 107 4.20 -8.21 -76.98
CA ASN A 107 5.54 -7.68 -77.10
C ASN A 107 6.23 -7.56 -75.72
N THR A 108 6.09 -8.59 -74.88
CA THR A 108 6.61 -8.63 -73.50
C THR A 108 7.18 -9.99 -73.13
N TRP A 109 8.11 -10.01 -72.17
CA TRP A 109 8.60 -11.21 -71.52
C TRP A 109 7.82 -11.48 -70.25
N ASN A 110 7.11 -12.60 -70.21
CA ASN A 110 6.22 -12.96 -69.11
C ASN A 110 6.82 -14.08 -68.25
N LYS A 111 6.76 -13.92 -66.92
CA LYS A 111 7.33 -14.90 -65.99
C LYS A 111 6.51 -16.19 -66.03
N MET A 112 7.19 -17.33 -66.18
CA MET A 112 6.55 -18.64 -66.09
C MET A 112 6.47 -19.09 -64.63
N GLY A 113 5.25 -19.35 -64.16
CA GLY A 113 4.99 -19.89 -62.83
C GLY A 113 5.10 -18.85 -61.71
N GLY A 114 4.07 -18.03 -61.55
CA GLY A 114 3.89 -17.19 -60.38
C GLY A 114 2.67 -17.65 -59.57
N VAL A 115 2.87 -18.27 -58.41
CA VAL A 115 1.83 -18.28 -57.38
C VAL A 115 2.00 -16.99 -56.59
N ALA A 116 0.99 -16.12 -56.62
CA ALA A 116 0.93 -14.99 -55.70
C ALA A 116 1.11 -15.51 -54.27
N THR A 117 2.13 -15.02 -53.57
CA THR A 117 2.35 -15.33 -52.16
C THR A 117 2.10 -14.07 -51.35
N ILE A 118 1.61 -14.23 -50.13
CA ILE A 118 1.37 -13.12 -49.17
C ILE A 118 2.62 -12.28 -48.86
N TYR A 119 3.79 -12.69 -49.35
CA TYR A 119 5.07 -12.05 -49.10
C TYR A 119 5.47 -11.03 -50.19
N ARG A 120 4.80 -11.04 -51.35
CA ARG A 120 5.29 -10.32 -52.54
C ARG A 120 4.26 -9.43 -53.24
N THR A 121 2.97 -9.56 -52.92
CA THR A 121 1.89 -8.77 -53.55
C THR A 121 0.74 -8.53 -52.58
N ASP A 122 0.15 -7.32 -52.60
CA ASP A 122 -1.10 -7.02 -51.91
C ASP A 122 -2.27 -7.84 -52.48
N GLY A 123 -3.27 -8.17 -51.65
CA GLY A 123 -4.43 -8.93 -52.09
C GLY A 123 -5.49 -9.12 -51.00
N SER A 124 -6.64 -9.68 -51.38
CA SER A 124 -7.72 -10.05 -50.46
C SER A 124 -7.75 -11.55 -50.21
N LEU A 125 -7.96 -11.96 -48.96
CA LEU A 125 -8.21 -13.36 -48.63
C LEU A 125 -9.67 -13.70 -48.98
N THR A 126 -9.90 -14.81 -49.69
CA THR A 126 -11.24 -15.31 -49.99
C THR A 126 -11.86 -16.13 -48.85
N GLY A 127 -11.09 -16.37 -47.78
CA GLY A 127 -11.52 -17.06 -46.57
C GLY A 127 -10.46 -16.98 -45.46
N PRO A 128 -10.75 -17.47 -44.24
CA PRO A 128 -9.81 -17.42 -43.13
C PRO A 128 -8.53 -18.20 -43.45
N ARG A 129 -7.38 -17.63 -43.05
CA ARG A 129 -6.11 -18.33 -43.11
C ARG A 129 -5.71 -18.79 -41.72
N LEU A 130 -5.64 -20.10 -41.52
CA LEU A 130 -5.21 -20.71 -40.27
C LEU A 130 -3.75 -21.12 -40.38
N VAL A 131 -2.91 -20.68 -39.44
CA VAL A 131 -1.50 -21.05 -39.34
C VAL A 131 -1.30 -21.90 -38.10
N THR A 132 -0.89 -23.16 -38.29
CA THR A 132 -0.55 -24.06 -37.17
C THR A 132 0.94 -24.00 -36.91
N MET A 133 1.33 -23.61 -35.70
CA MET A 133 2.73 -23.32 -35.36
C MET A 133 3.55 -24.55 -34.95
N ALA A 134 2.90 -25.66 -34.59
CA ALA A 134 3.55 -26.92 -34.19
C ALA A 134 4.70 -26.75 -33.16
N GLY A 135 4.55 -25.82 -32.21
CA GLY A 135 5.57 -25.53 -31.18
C GLY A 135 6.64 -24.51 -31.58
N ASN A 136 6.57 -23.92 -32.77
CA ASN A 136 7.50 -22.90 -33.24
C ASN A 136 6.91 -21.47 -33.10
N ASN A 137 7.75 -20.44 -33.26
CA ASN A 137 7.34 -19.03 -33.22
C ASN A 137 7.18 -18.45 -34.64
N LEU A 138 6.16 -17.61 -34.85
CA LEU A 138 6.00 -16.78 -36.05
C LEU A 138 6.38 -15.35 -35.68
N GLY A 139 7.58 -14.93 -36.07
CA GLY A 139 8.07 -13.57 -35.83
C GLY A 139 7.88 -12.66 -37.02
N PHE A 140 7.43 -11.44 -36.78
CA PHE A 140 7.51 -10.33 -37.72
C PHE A 140 8.63 -9.39 -37.23
N ILE A 141 9.75 -9.31 -37.95
CA ILE A 141 10.95 -8.58 -37.52
C ILE A 141 11.16 -7.37 -38.44
N GLY A 142 11.42 -6.19 -37.86
CA GLY A 142 11.78 -4.98 -38.61
C GLY A 142 10.61 -4.14 -39.14
N GLY A 143 9.35 -4.50 -38.85
CA GLY A 143 8.16 -3.80 -39.31
C GLY A 143 7.10 -3.56 -38.22
N ARG A 144 6.04 -2.80 -38.54
CA ARG A 144 4.85 -2.56 -37.70
C ARG A 144 3.68 -3.40 -38.19
N ILE A 145 2.81 -3.85 -37.29
CA ILE A 145 1.58 -4.57 -37.62
C ILE A 145 0.39 -3.63 -37.47
N GLY A 146 -0.32 -3.39 -38.57
CA GLY A 146 -1.60 -2.67 -38.58
C GLY A 146 -2.78 -3.61 -38.76
N MET A 147 -3.84 -3.42 -37.98
CA MET A 147 -5.13 -4.06 -38.22
C MET A 147 -6.20 -2.98 -38.38
N GLY A 148 -6.84 -2.91 -39.55
CA GLY A 148 -7.78 -1.85 -39.89
C GLY A 148 -7.13 -0.53 -40.33
N THR A 149 -5.80 -0.48 -40.44
CA THR A 149 -5.02 0.65 -40.99
C THR A 149 -3.93 0.13 -41.91
N SER A 150 -3.68 0.84 -43.01
CA SER A 150 -2.54 0.61 -43.92
C SER A 150 -1.29 1.41 -43.53
N SER A 151 -1.43 2.36 -42.62
CA SER A 151 -0.33 3.21 -42.12
C SER A 151 -0.33 3.19 -40.60
N PRO A 152 0.24 2.15 -39.97
CA PRO A 152 0.39 2.09 -38.52
C PRO A 152 1.18 3.28 -37.99
N GLU A 153 0.71 3.85 -36.89
CA GLU A 153 1.36 4.96 -36.20
C GLU A 153 2.86 4.70 -35.96
N PRO A 154 3.80 5.60 -36.35
CA PRO A 154 5.23 5.34 -36.24
C PRO A 154 5.76 4.98 -34.86
N SER A 155 5.07 5.41 -33.79
CA SER A 155 5.42 5.06 -32.40
C SER A 155 4.92 3.70 -31.93
N ALA A 156 4.09 2.99 -32.70
CA ALA A 156 3.47 1.73 -32.28
C ALA A 156 4.00 0.52 -33.07
N ILE A 157 4.34 -0.57 -32.37
CA ILE A 157 4.64 -1.86 -33.05
C ILE A 157 3.35 -2.55 -33.51
N LEU A 158 2.25 -2.35 -32.78
CA LEU A 158 0.91 -2.84 -33.10
C LEU A 158 -0.07 -1.66 -33.09
N ASP A 159 -0.79 -1.44 -34.18
CA ASP A 159 -1.83 -0.41 -34.33
C ASP A 159 -3.16 -1.04 -34.75
N LEU A 160 -4.23 -0.75 -34.01
CA LEU A 160 -5.55 -1.35 -34.18
C LEU A 160 -6.58 -0.23 -34.38
N THR A 161 -7.16 -0.15 -35.58
CA THR A 161 -8.18 0.84 -35.93
C THR A 161 -9.51 0.15 -36.24
N SER A 162 -10.55 0.48 -35.47
CA SER A 162 -11.91 0.03 -35.74
C SER A 162 -12.93 1.01 -35.18
N THR A 163 -14.10 1.09 -35.80
CA THR A 163 -15.25 1.87 -35.31
C THR A 163 -16.32 1.01 -34.64
N ASN A 164 -16.20 -0.31 -34.71
CA ASN A 164 -17.23 -1.26 -34.24
C ASN A 164 -16.68 -2.53 -33.58
N LEU A 165 -15.36 -2.72 -33.53
CA LEU A 165 -14.68 -3.82 -32.84
C LEU A 165 -13.69 -3.26 -31.81
N GLY A 166 -13.41 -4.05 -30.77
CA GLY A 166 -12.47 -3.70 -29.71
C GLY A 166 -11.30 -4.69 -29.62
N PHE A 167 -10.31 -4.34 -28.81
CA PHE A 167 -9.18 -5.23 -28.49
C PHE A 167 -9.50 -6.08 -27.26
N LEU A 168 -9.57 -7.40 -27.45
CA LEU A 168 -9.77 -8.37 -26.37
C LEU A 168 -8.42 -8.89 -25.89
N THR A 169 -7.92 -8.36 -24.78
CA THR A 169 -6.72 -8.92 -24.10
C THR A 169 -6.98 -10.34 -23.58
N PRO A 170 -5.94 -11.14 -23.27
CA PRO A 170 -6.12 -12.45 -22.65
C PRO A 170 -7.00 -12.36 -21.40
N ARG A 171 -8.12 -13.10 -21.39
CA ARG A 171 -9.07 -13.13 -20.29
C ARG A 171 -8.85 -14.36 -19.43
N MET A 172 -8.78 -14.16 -18.12
CA MET A 172 -8.48 -15.24 -17.17
C MET A 172 -9.04 -14.94 -15.79
N THR A 173 -9.14 -15.96 -14.94
CA THR A 173 -9.45 -15.79 -13.51
C THR A 173 -8.21 -15.31 -12.75
N LYS A 174 -8.40 -14.85 -11.51
CA LYS A 174 -7.32 -14.47 -10.59
C LYS A 174 -6.37 -15.63 -10.34
N VAL A 175 -6.90 -16.86 -10.24
CA VAL A 175 -6.11 -18.08 -10.07
C VAL A 175 -5.20 -18.31 -11.28
N GLN A 176 -5.76 -18.19 -12.49
CA GLN A 176 -5.00 -18.35 -13.73
C GLN A 176 -3.99 -17.22 -13.95
N MET A 177 -4.34 -15.98 -13.62
CA MET A 177 -3.45 -14.82 -13.65
C MET A 177 -2.24 -15.03 -12.73
N ASN A 178 -2.47 -15.48 -11.50
CA ASN A 178 -1.40 -15.76 -10.54
C ASN A 178 -0.56 -17.00 -10.92
N ALA A 179 -1.06 -17.86 -11.81
CA ALA A 179 -0.33 -19.03 -12.30
C ALA A 179 0.63 -18.69 -13.46
N ILE A 180 0.63 -17.46 -13.98
CA ILE A 180 1.59 -17.04 -15.01
C ILE A 180 2.98 -17.04 -14.39
N THR A 181 3.86 -17.91 -14.89
CA THR A 181 5.25 -17.99 -14.45
C THR A 181 6.09 -16.94 -15.19
N TYR A 182 6.92 -16.21 -14.46
CA TYR A 182 7.81 -15.17 -14.99
C TYR A 182 7.09 -14.06 -15.80
N PRO A 183 6.03 -13.42 -15.28
CA PRO A 183 5.34 -12.37 -16.02
C PRO A 183 6.28 -11.18 -16.25
N ALA A 184 6.37 -10.73 -17.50
CA ALA A 184 7.18 -9.58 -17.86
C ALA A 184 6.59 -8.28 -17.27
N GLN A 185 7.44 -7.29 -17.00
CA GLN A 185 6.99 -5.93 -16.69
C GLN A 185 6.19 -5.37 -17.87
N GLY A 186 5.04 -4.76 -17.58
CA GLY A 186 4.11 -4.23 -18.59
C GLY A 186 3.20 -5.28 -19.23
N LEU A 187 3.20 -6.54 -18.76
CA LEU A 187 2.28 -7.57 -19.26
C LEU A 187 0.83 -7.19 -18.95
N GLU A 188 -0.03 -7.12 -19.98
CA GLU A 188 -1.44 -6.74 -19.85
C GLU A 188 -2.39 -7.94 -20.01
N ILE A 189 -3.35 -8.06 -19.11
CA ILE A 189 -4.41 -9.09 -19.16
C ILE A 189 -5.76 -8.50 -18.73
N TYR A 190 -6.85 -9.25 -18.89
CA TYR A 190 -8.13 -8.96 -18.24
C TYR A 190 -8.47 -10.06 -17.24
N CYS A 191 -8.49 -9.71 -15.95
CA CYS A 191 -8.87 -10.60 -14.87
C CYS A 191 -10.38 -10.56 -14.69
N THR A 192 -11.05 -11.70 -14.70
CA THR A 192 -12.53 -11.79 -14.77
C THR A 192 -13.21 -11.77 -13.40
N ASP A 193 -12.49 -12.05 -12.32
CA ASP A 193 -13.02 -12.23 -10.96
C ASP A 193 -12.11 -11.62 -9.86
N CYS A 194 -11.19 -10.72 -10.23
CA CYS A 194 -10.20 -10.17 -9.28
C CYS A 194 -10.80 -9.35 -8.13
N PHE A 195 -12.05 -8.90 -8.26
CA PHE A 195 -12.73 -7.99 -7.32
C PHE A 195 -13.99 -8.58 -6.66
N GLY A 196 -14.20 -9.89 -6.74
CA GLY A 196 -15.36 -10.58 -6.14
C GLY A 196 -16.63 -10.52 -7.01
N GLY A 197 -17.40 -11.60 -7.06
CA GLY A 197 -18.50 -11.75 -8.03
C GLY A 197 -17.99 -11.83 -9.48
N ASN A 198 -18.87 -11.63 -10.46
CA ASN A 198 -18.50 -11.55 -11.90
C ASN A 198 -17.83 -10.20 -12.28
N MET A 199 -17.10 -9.58 -11.35
CA MET A 199 -16.47 -8.27 -11.53
C MET A 199 -15.00 -8.44 -11.92
N GLY A 200 -14.69 -8.05 -13.16
CA GLY A 200 -13.35 -8.12 -13.74
C GLY A 200 -12.71 -6.75 -14.01
N CYS A 201 -11.42 -6.75 -14.33
CA CYS A 201 -10.66 -5.57 -14.68
C CYS A 201 -9.45 -5.88 -15.56
N LYS A 202 -9.00 -4.88 -16.35
CA LYS A 202 -7.69 -4.90 -17.00
C LYS A 202 -6.57 -4.75 -15.96
N MET A 203 -5.63 -5.68 -15.97
CA MET A 203 -4.48 -5.71 -15.07
C MET A 203 -3.19 -5.52 -15.86
N ILE A 204 -2.21 -4.86 -15.26
CA ILE A 204 -0.84 -4.71 -15.77
C ILE A 204 0.15 -5.21 -14.71
N ASN A 205 1.17 -5.97 -15.12
CA ASN A 205 2.24 -6.35 -14.20
C ASN A 205 3.28 -5.24 -14.10
N ASP A 206 3.34 -4.57 -12.96
CA ASP A 206 4.27 -3.45 -12.71
C ASP A 206 5.61 -3.90 -12.14
N SER A 207 5.76 -5.19 -11.84
CA SER A 207 6.99 -5.70 -11.23
C SER A 207 8.18 -5.66 -12.20
N ALA A 208 9.28 -5.09 -11.71
CA ALA A 208 10.60 -5.19 -12.36
C ALA A 208 11.31 -6.52 -12.05
N ASP A 209 10.85 -7.29 -11.04
CA ASP A 209 11.35 -8.62 -10.72
C ASP A 209 10.43 -9.69 -11.33
N PRO A 210 10.88 -10.45 -12.34
CA PRO A 210 10.05 -11.47 -12.98
C PRO A 210 9.68 -12.63 -12.04
N LEU A 211 10.34 -12.79 -10.89
CA LEU A 211 10.01 -13.82 -9.91
C LEU A 211 8.86 -13.42 -8.97
N VAL A 212 8.55 -12.12 -8.88
CA VAL A 212 7.59 -11.57 -7.93
C VAL A 212 6.57 -10.72 -8.69
N PRO A 213 5.46 -11.29 -9.19
CA PRO A 213 4.45 -10.51 -9.88
C PRO A 213 3.85 -9.42 -9.00
N ASN A 214 3.58 -8.25 -9.59
CA ASN A 214 2.86 -7.14 -8.96
C ASN A 214 1.79 -6.64 -9.93
N TRP A 215 0.56 -7.14 -9.78
CA TRP A 215 -0.54 -6.83 -10.68
C TRP A 215 -1.27 -5.53 -10.26
N GLY A 216 -1.05 -4.45 -11.00
CA GLY A 216 -1.77 -3.19 -10.91
C GLY A 216 -3.07 -3.22 -11.71
N SER A 217 -4.12 -2.58 -11.19
CA SER A 217 -5.43 -2.45 -11.87
C SER A 217 -5.47 -1.16 -12.69
N LEU A 218 -5.80 -1.28 -13.98
CA LEU A 218 -5.97 -0.13 -14.89
C LEU A 218 -7.41 0.31 -15.06
N CYS A 219 -8.36 -0.33 -14.40
CA CYS A 219 -9.67 0.27 -14.22
C CYS A 219 -9.52 1.36 -13.17
N SER A 220 -9.65 2.62 -13.57
CA SER A 220 -9.93 3.70 -12.61
C SER A 220 -11.12 3.22 -11.81
N SER A 221 -10.89 3.02 -10.51
CA SER A 221 -11.84 2.55 -9.51
C SER A 221 -13.28 2.41 -10.00
N ASN A 222 -13.87 1.23 -9.87
CA ASN A 222 -15.33 1.06 -9.93
C ASN A 222 -16.09 1.84 -8.82
N VAL A 223 -15.55 2.93 -8.25
CA VAL A 223 -16.33 3.99 -7.60
C VAL A 223 -16.49 5.13 -8.60
N SER A 224 -17.71 5.27 -9.14
CA SER A 224 -18.12 6.44 -9.93
C SER A 224 -17.81 7.71 -9.13
N THR A 225 -17.37 8.80 -9.76
CA THR A 225 -17.42 10.11 -9.09
C THR A 225 -18.88 10.40 -8.74
N GLY A 226 -19.14 10.85 -7.52
CA GLY A 226 -20.48 11.16 -7.06
C GLY A 226 -21.17 12.19 -7.96
N VAL A 227 -22.39 11.89 -8.38
CA VAL A 227 -23.30 12.82 -9.08
C VAL A 227 -24.63 12.84 -8.33
N ILE A 228 -25.16 14.04 -8.09
CA ILE A 228 -26.47 14.30 -7.51
C ILE A 228 -27.31 15.08 -8.55
N ILE A 229 -28.62 14.81 -8.62
CA ILE A 229 -29.53 15.57 -9.50
C ILE A 229 -29.95 16.88 -8.83
N ASP A 230 -30.37 16.81 -7.57
CA ASP A 230 -30.87 17.96 -6.82
C ASP A 230 -30.41 17.91 -5.37
N LEU A 231 -29.88 19.03 -4.86
CA LEU A 231 -29.42 19.20 -3.49
C LEU A 231 -30.37 20.16 -2.75
N GLN A 232 -31.05 19.65 -1.74
CA GLN A 232 -32.29 20.25 -1.24
C GLN A 232 -32.05 21.11 0.01
N CYS A 233 -31.27 22.19 -0.12
CA CYS A 233 -30.96 23.10 1.00
C CYS A 233 -32.20 23.64 1.73
N GLY A 234 -33.33 23.87 1.03
CA GLY A 234 -34.57 24.34 1.65
C GLY A 234 -35.27 23.33 2.57
N SER A 235 -34.86 22.05 2.51
CA SER A 235 -35.32 20.97 3.41
C SER A 235 -34.25 20.56 4.43
N ALA A 236 -33.20 21.36 4.58
CA ALA A 236 -32.13 21.06 5.52
C ALA A 236 -32.61 21.14 6.97
N ILE A 237 -32.06 20.27 7.82
CA ILE A 237 -32.37 20.22 9.25
C ILE A 237 -31.08 20.48 10.03
N THR A 238 -31.08 21.54 10.83
CA THR A 238 -29.99 21.88 11.76
C THR A 238 -30.29 21.26 13.12
N SER A 239 -29.34 20.54 13.71
CA SER A 239 -29.54 19.78 14.96
C SER A 239 -29.57 20.65 16.23
N GLY A 240 -29.29 21.95 16.12
CA GLY A 240 -29.21 22.86 17.26
C GLY A 240 -29.30 24.32 16.84
N VAL A 241 -29.29 25.20 17.85
CA VAL A 241 -29.31 26.65 17.67
C VAL A 241 -27.88 27.19 17.73
N ILE A 242 -27.56 28.16 16.87
CA ILE A 242 -26.28 28.85 16.86
C ILE A 242 -26.47 30.23 17.48
N HIS A 243 -25.63 30.56 18.46
CA HIS A 243 -25.62 31.86 19.12
C HIS A 243 -24.41 32.69 18.68
N GLU A 244 -24.56 34.01 18.65
CA GLU A 244 -23.42 34.92 18.39
C GLU A 244 -22.36 34.81 19.49
N GLY A 245 -21.09 34.98 19.11
CA GLY A 245 -19.97 35.02 20.07
C GLY A 245 -19.63 33.69 20.76
N VAL A 246 -20.47 32.67 20.67
CA VAL A 246 -20.24 31.34 21.25
C VAL A 246 -19.66 30.40 20.20
N ALA A 247 -18.57 29.72 20.55
CA ALA A 247 -17.98 28.70 19.69
C ALA A 247 -18.96 27.53 19.51
N VAL A 248 -19.28 27.20 18.25
CA VAL A 248 -20.20 26.12 17.92
C VAL A 248 -19.56 24.76 18.23
N SER A 249 -20.29 23.92 18.96
CA SER A 249 -19.91 22.54 19.24
C SER A 249 -21.10 21.59 19.09
N GLY A 250 -20.86 20.44 18.45
CA GLY A 250 -21.85 19.37 18.26
C GLY A 250 -23.05 19.68 17.37
N VAL A 251 -23.07 20.83 16.68
CA VAL A 251 -24.13 21.17 15.73
C VAL A 251 -23.84 20.54 14.38
N THR A 252 -24.84 19.88 13.83
CA THR A 252 -24.80 19.30 12.48
C THR A 252 -25.94 19.85 11.63
N VAL A 253 -25.74 19.86 10.31
CA VAL A 253 -26.79 20.15 9.33
C VAL A 253 -26.94 18.95 8.41
N THR A 254 -28.14 18.41 8.31
CA THR A 254 -28.46 17.35 7.36
C THR A 254 -29.16 17.95 6.16
N ILE A 255 -28.59 17.78 4.97
CA ILE A 255 -29.15 18.26 3.70
C ILE A 255 -29.57 17.05 2.85
N PRO A 256 -30.87 16.89 2.55
CA PRO A 256 -31.33 15.85 1.63
C PRO A 256 -30.87 16.09 0.19
N TYR A 257 -30.74 15.02 -0.58
CA TYR A 257 -30.52 15.08 -2.02
C TYR A 257 -31.29 13.98 -2.76
N THR A 258 -31.47 14.17 -4.07
CA THR A 258 -32.09 13.18 -4.98
C THR A 258 -31.16 12.75 -6.11
N GLY A 259 -31.34 11.53 -6.60
CA GLY A 259 -30.66 11.04 -7.80
C GLY A 259 -29.15 10.76 -7.67
N GLY A 260 -28.69 10.43 -6.46
CA GLY A 260 -27.32 9.97 -6.22
C GLY A 260 -26.99 8.71 -7.04
N ASN A 261 -25.75 8.63 -7.53
CA ASN A 261 -25.29 7.53 -8.40
C ASN A 261 -24.48 6.45 -7.67
N GLY A 262 -24.38 6.47 -6.34
CA GLY A 262 -23.51 5.54 -5.58
C GLY A 262 -22.02 5.93 -5.55
N GLY A 263 -21.66 7.07 -6.14
CA GLY A 263 -20.27 7.49 -6.31
C GLY A 263 -19.65 8.17 -5.09
N THR A 264 -18.33 8.35 -5.09
CA THR A 264 -17.58 9.01 -3.99
C THR A 264 -17.58 10.53 -4.10
N TYR A 265 -17.46 11.20 -2.96
CA TYR A 265 -17.16 12.63 -2.88
C TYR A 265 -16.04 12.89 -1.86
N PRO A 266 -15.18 13.91 -2.08
CA PRO A 266 -14.09 14.23 -1.17
C PRO A 266 -14.60 14.95 0.09
N SER A 267 -13.72 15.13 1.08
CA SER A 267 -14.01 16.03 2.19
C SER A 267 -14.09 17.48 1.70
N LEU A 268 -15.10 18.23 2.14
CA LEU A 268 -15.36 19.59 1.70
C LEU A 268 -15.56 20.52 2.90
N ALA A 269 -15.24 21.80 2.72
CA ALA A 269 -15.46 22.83 3.72
C ALA A 269 -16.01 24.11 3.06
N PHE A 270 -17.03 24.71 3.68
CA PHE A 270 -17.71 25.90 3.19
C PHE A 270 -17.79 26.93 4.31
N ASN A 271 -17.32 28.15 4.05
CA ASN A 271 -17.36 29.24 5.02
C ASN A 271 -18.64 30.06 4.86
N SER A 272 -19.15 30.59 5.98
CA SER A 272 -20.36 31.40 5.97
C SER A 272 -20.15 32.80 5.39
N THR A 273 -21.16 33.29 4.68
CA THR A 273 -21.35 34.69 4.26
C THR A 273 -22.56 35.31 4.97
N GLY A 274 -22.71 36.63 4.91
CA GLY A 274 -23.67 37.35 5.76
C GLY A 274 -23.13 37.44 7.19
N VAL A 275 -23.56 36.52 8.07
CA VAL A 275 -22.88 36.27 9.35
C VAL A 275 -21.65 35.39 9.11
N THR A 276 -20.46 35.94 9.34
CA THR A 276 -19.16 35.27 9.12
C THR A 276 -18.69 34.49 10.36
N GLY A 277 -17.63 33.69 10.21
CA GLY A 277 -16.95 33.01 11.31
C GLY A 277 -17.40 31.56 11.55
N LEU A 278 -18.35 31.06 10.76
CA LEU A 278 -18.77 29.67 10.76
C LEU A 278 -18.23 28.91 9.55
N THR A 279 -17.96 27.62 9.73
CA THR A 279 -17.54 26.69 8.67
C THR A 279 -18.36 25.42 8.74
N LEU A 280 -18.98 25.04 7.62
CA LEU A 280 -19.54 23.70 7.41
C LEU A 280 -18.45 22.78 6.90
N ARG A 281 -18.37 21.57 7.46
CA ARG A 281 -17.47 20.54 7.00
C ARG A 281 -18.23 19.25 6.72
N LEU A 282 -17.97 18.67 5.56
CA LEU A 282 -18.43 17.35 5.14
C LEU A 282 -17.20 16.46 5.01
N ASP A 283 -17.20 15.31 5.69
CA ASP A 283 -16.12 14.34 5.53
C ASP A 283 -16.32 13.51 4.26
N ALA A 284 -15.23 12.95 3.71
CA ALA A 284 -15.28 12.17 2.48
C ALA A 284 -16.10 10.88 2.68
N ASP A 285 -17.00 10.58 1.74
CA ASP A 285 -17.79 9.35 1.76
C ASP A 285 -18.37 9.03 0.37
N HIS A 286 -19.38 8.16 0.31
CA HIS A 286 -20.11 7.74 -0.88
C HIS A 286 -21.56 8.24 -0.83
N LEU A 287 -22.11 8.53 -2.02
CA LEU A 287 -23.54 8.78 -2.18
C LEU A 287 -24.32 7.46 -2.09
N ALA A 288 -25.57 7.54 -1.66
CA ALA A 288 -26.54 6.49 -1.89
C ALA A 288 -26.93 6.45 -3.38
N SER A 289 -27.32 5.28 -3.88
CA SER A 289 -28.01 5.18 -5.17
C SER A 289 -29.47 5.61 -4.99
N GLY A 290 -29.88 6.71 -5.63
CA GLY A 290 -31.19 7.32 -5.43
C GLY A 290 -31.16 8.49 -4.43
N ASN A 291 -32.13 8.57 -3.52
CA ASN A 291 -32.20 9.68 -2.57
C ASN A 291 -31.36 9.39 -1.32
N GLY A 292 -30.78 10.44 -0.74
CA GLY A 292 -29.95 10.31 0.45
C GLY A 292 -29.78 11.62 1.20
N ASN A 293 -28.88 11.63 2.18
CA ASN A 293 -28.60 12.79 3.01
C ASN A 293 -27.09 13.04 3.07
N LEU A 294 -26.69 14.31 3.08
CA LEU A 294 -25.34 14.75 3.43
C LEU A 294 -25.38 15.37 4.82
N VAL A 295 -24.51 14.92 5.73
CA VAL A 295 -24.44 15.41 7.11
C VAL A 295 -23.18 16.24 7.27
N PHE A 296 -23.36 17.54 7.48
CA PHE A 296 -22.29 18.50 7.72
C PHE A 296 -22.13 18.74 9.21
N THR A 297 -20.88 18.90 9.65
CA THR A 297 -20.57 19.44 10.97
C THR A 297 -20.40 20.96 10.86
N VAL A 298 -20.93 21.70 11.83
CA VAL A 298 -20.75 23.16 11.94
C VAL A 298 -19.68 23.44 12.97
N SER A 299 -18.77 24.37 12.67
CA SER A 299 -17.72 24.81 13.59
C SER A 299 -17.47 26.32 13.45
N GLY A 300 -16.71 26.89 14.38
CA GLY A 300 -16.36 28.32 14.41
C GLY A 300 -17.22 29.14 15.39
N THR A 301 -17.09 30.46 15.32
CA THR A 301 -17.80 31.41 16.19
C THR A 301 -18.45 32.47 15.31
N ALA A 302 -19.78 32.59 15.40
CA ALA A 302 -20.51 33.56 14.60
C ALA A 302 -20.18 35.00 15.03
N SER A 303 -19.94 35.87 14.05
CA SER A 303 -19.50 37.25 14.29
C SER A 303 -20.58 38.22 14.75
N ALA A 304 -21.86 37.90 14.51
CA ALA A 304 -23.03 38.68 14.92
C ALA A 304 -24.33 37.86 14.78
N ILE A 305 -25.43 38.32 15.36
CA ILE A 305 -26.79 37.85 15.04
C ILE A 305 -27.14 38.07 13.56
N GLY A 306 -28.00 37.20 13.00
CA GLY A 306 -28.50 37.34 11.64
C GLY A 306 -28.59 36.02 10.90
N THR A 307 -28.38 36.03 9.59
CA THR A 307 -28.41 34.82 8.75
C THR A 307 -27.01 34.51 8.24
N ALA A 308 -26.49 33.33 8.61
CA ALA A 308 -25.29 32.75 8.01
C ALA A 308 -25.68 31.98 6.74
N SER A 309 -25.09 32.32 5.60
CA SER A 309 -25.37 31.69 4.30
C SER A 309 -24.17 30.90 3.81
N PHE A 310 -24.40 29.74 3.20
CA PHE A 310 -23.36 28.87 2.67
C PHE A 310 -23.72 28.45 1.25
N ASP A 311 -22.87 28.83 0.29
CA ASP A 311 -23.00 28.36 -1.09
C ASP A 311 -22.29 27.01 -1.22
N ILE A 312 -23.09 25.95 -1.32
CA ILE A 312 -22.63 24.56 -1.31
C ILE A 312 -22.62 24.06 -2.75
N THR A 313 -21.50 23.45 -3.17
CA THR A 313 -21.39 22.75 -4.47
C THR A 313 -20.74 21.39 -4.26
N ILE A 314 -21.48 20.32 -4.57
CA ILE A 314 -21.08 18.93 -4.31
C ILE A 314 -21.64 18.05 -5.42
N ALA A 315 -20.83 17.12 -5.94
CA ALA A 315 -21.29 16.09 -6.87
C ALA A 315 -22.07 16.67 -8.08
N GLY A 316 -21.67 17.83 -8.58
CA GLY A 316 -22.28 18.51 -9.72
C GLY A 316 -23.56 19.33 -9.42
N ALA A 317 -24.10 19.26 -8.20
CA ALA A 317 -25.25 20.06 -7.76
C ALA A 317 -24.82 21.21 -6.84
N SER A 318 -25.58 22.29 -6.83
CA SER A 318 -25.34 23.44 -5.94
C SER A 318 -26.63 23.98 -5.33
N CYS A 319 -26.53 24.50 -4.10
CA CYS A 319 -27.60 25.24 -3.43
C CYS A 319 -27.04 26.17 -2.35
N THR A 320 -27.84 27.15 -1.93
CA THR A 320 -27.50 28.04 -0.81
C THR A 320 -28.25 27.60 0.44
N LEU A 321 -27.52 27.21 1.47
CA LEU A 321 -28.06 26.91 2.81
C LEU A 321 -28.05 28.18 3.66
N THR A 322 -29.12 28.45 4.39
CA THR A 322 -29.18 29.53 5.38
C THR A 322 -29.40 28.97 6.78
N ILE A 323 -28.62 29.44 7.75
CA ILE A 323 -28.75 29.07 9.16
C ILE A 323 -28.93 30.36 9.97
N PRO A 324 -30.00 30.49 10.77
CA PRO A 324 -30.19 31.64 11.64
C PRO A 324 -29.19 31.60 12.82
N VAL A 325 -28.57 32.74 13.10
CA VAL A 325 -27.76 33.00 14.30
C VAL A 325 -28.56 33.95 15.18
N VAL A 326 -28.76 33.54 16.43
CA VAL A 326 -29.55 34.29 17.41
C VAL A 326 -28.66 34.80 18.55
N ASP A 327 -29.20 35.66 19.39
CA ASP A 327 -28.49 36.21 20.55
C ASP A 327 -28.25 35.13 21.63
N PHE A 328 -27.18 35.27 22.41
CA PHE A 328 -26.91 34.40 23.57
C PHE A 328 -27.52 35.03 24.84
N THR A 329 -28.76 34.67 25.13
CA THR A 329 -29.54 35.24 26.24
C THR A 329 -29.37 34.51 27.57
N ALA A 330 -28.79 33.31 27.59
CA ALA A 330 -28.64 32.49 28.80
C ALA A 330 -27.61 33.10 29.76
N VAL A 331 -28.07 33.51 30.94
CA VAL A 331 -27.21 34.11 31.97
C VAL A 331 -27.46 33.49 33.34
N VAL A 332 -26.39 33.44 34.13
CA VAL A 332 -26.40 33.06 35.55
C VAL A 332 -25.80 34.21 36.36
N SER A 333 -26.20 34.34 37.63
CA SER A 333 -25.68 35.39 38.52
C SER A 333 -24.27 35.05 39.03
N SER A 334 -24.01 33.79 39.36
CA SER A 334 -22.69 33.27 39.74
C SER A 334 -22.57 31.79 39.46
N LEU A 335 -21.32 31.32 39.32
CA LEU A 335 -20.96 29.91 39.25
C LEU A 335 -20.28 29.51 40.58
N GLU A 336 -20.72 28.39 41.16
CA GLU A 336 -20.24 27.90 42.46
C GLU A 336 -19.16 26.82 42.27
N CYS A 337 -18.06 27.15 41.59
CA CYS A 337 -17.00 26.18 41.24
C CYS A 337 -16.39 25.43 42.44
N ASN A 338 -16.37 26.03 43.64
CA ASN A 338 -15.86 25.36 44.85
C ASN A 338 -16.76 24.20 45.31
N SER A 339 -18.02 24.20 44.89
CA SER A 339 -19.01 23.16 45.16
C SER A 339 -19.17 22.19 43.99
N ALA A 340 -18.30 22.28 42.97
CA ALA A 340 -18.39 21.42 41.80
C ALA A 340 -17.94 19.99 42.13
N VAL A 341 -18.61 19.01 41.53
CA VAL A 341 -18.42 17.59 41.87
C VAL A 341 -18.15 16.77 40.61
N PHE A 342 -17.09 15.97 40.67
CA PHE A 342 -16.77 14.94 39.68
C PHE A 342 -17.47 13.62 40.00
N SER A 343 -17.94 12.92 38.97
CA SER A 343 -18.49 11.57 39.08
C SER A 343 -18.08 10.74 37.87
N PRO A 344 -17.14 9.77 37.99
CA PRO A 344 -16.45 9.35 39.22
C PRO A 344 -15.52 10.42 39.82
N THR A 345 -15.32 10.42 41.14
CA THR A 345 -14.50 11.43 41.84
C THR A 345 -12.99 11.30 41.58
N VAL A 346 -12.53 10.11 41.16
CA VAL A 346 -11.12 9.83 40.91
C VAL A 346 -10.84 9.89 39.41
N ILE A 347 -9.88 10.72 39.03
CA ILE A 347 -9.32 10.79 37.67
C ILE A 347 -7.91 10.21 37.76
N THR A 348 -7.57 9.25 36.88
CA THR A 348 -6.26 8.60 36.89
C THR A 348 -5.54 8.82 35.57
N GLN A 349 -4.28 9.27 35.63
CA GLN A 349 -3.44 9.49 34.45
C GLN A 349 -3.32 8.20 33.62
N GLY A 350 -3.40 8.34 32.30
CA GLY A 350 -3.26 7.21 31.37
C GLY A 350 -4.45 6.24 31.36
N SER A 351 -5.46 6.47 32.20
CA SER A 351 -6.71 5.72 32.19
C SER A 351 -7.79 6.49 31.45
N SER A 352 -8.66 5.78 30.72
CA SER A 352 -9.85 6.40 30.14
C SER A 352 -10.78 6.86 31.27
N TYR A 353 -11.21 8.10 31.20
CA TYR A 353 -12.21 8.67 32.08
C TYR A 353 -13.52 8.86 31.30
N MET A 354 -14.61 8.36 31.86
CA MET A 354 -15.97 8.58 31.36
C MET A 354 -16.84 8.93 32.58
N GLY A 355 -17.28 10.17 32.66
CA GLY A 355 -17.96 10.69 33.84
C GLY A 355 -18.56 12.07 33.62
N THR A 356 -18.87 12.76 34.70
CA THR A 356 -19.42 14.12 34.66
C THR A 356 -18.70 15.05 35.63
N LEU A 357 -18.70 16.33 35.31
CA LEU A 357 -18.45 17.43 36.24
C LEU A 357 -19.74 18.24 36.37
N THR A 358 -20.29 18.27 37.58
CA THR A 358 -21.47 19.08 37.91
C THR A 358 -21.01 20.38 38.55
N VAL A 359 -21.31 21.51 37.93
CA VAL A 359 -21.00 22.86 38.42
C VAL A 359 -22.31 23.55 38.82
N PRO A 360 -22.58 23.77 40.12
CA PRO A 360 -23.77 24.51 40.54
C PRO A 360 -23.67 25.99 40.14
N TYR A 361 -24.82 26.62 39.92
CA TYR A 361 -24.93 28.05 39.63
C TYR A 361 -26.11 28.67 40.38
N LEU A 362 -26.05 30.00 40.58
CA LEU A 362 -27.12 30.80 41.17
C LEU A 362 -27.79 31.69 40.13
N GLY A 363 -29.10 31.90 40.27
CA GLY A 363 -29.84 32.92 39.52
C GLY A 363 -29.82 32.78 37.99
N GLY A 364 -30.04 31.57 37.47
CA GLY A 364 -30.32 31.33 36.05
C GLY A 364 -31.65 31.95 35.60
N ASN A 365 -31.70 32.38 34.35
CA ASN A 365 -32.83 33.16 33.81
C ASN A 365 -33.89 32.34 33.05
N GLY A 366 -33.75 31.01 32.92
CA GLY A 366 -34.73 30.18 32.20
C GLY A 366 -34.47 30.00 30.70
N GLU A 367 -33.45 30.68 30.14
CA GLU A 367 -33.16 30.66 28.71
C GLU A 367 -32.42 29.39 28.27
N SER A 368 -32.54 29.06 26.98
CA SER A 368 -31.81 27.94 26.36
C SER A 368 -30.38 28.32 26.00
N TYR A 369 -29.48 27.35 26.05
CA TYR A 369 -28.10 27.48 25.60
C TYR A 369 -27.71 26.31 24.69
N SER A 370 -26.85 26.59 23.71
CA SER A 370 -26.28 25.57 22.82
C SER A 370 -25.25 24.71 23.56
N GLN A 371 -24.94 23.55 22.97
CA GLN A 371 -23.85 22.71 23.45
C GLN A 371 -22.53 23.50 23.42
N GLN A 372 -21.71 23.32 24.46
CA GLN A 372 -20.38 23.89 24.56
C GLN A 372 -19.38 22.78 24.85
N SER A 373 -18.16 22.89 24.35
CA SER A 373 -17.11 21.92 24.67
C SER A 373 -15.72 22.54 24.67
N PHE A 374 -14.86 22.02 25.55
CA PHE A 374 -13.44 22.36 25.58
C PHE A 374 -12.63 21.17 26.07
N THR A 375 -11.30 21.26 25.98
CA THR A 375 -10.39 20.21 26.46
C THR A 375 -9.43 20.75 27.50
N GLN A 376 -9.19 19.99 28.57
CA GLN A 376 -8.21 20.29 29.62
C GLN A 376 -7.50 19.01 30.04
N ASN A 377 -6.16 19.01 30.06
CA ASN A 377 -5.32 17.86 30.45
C ASN A 377 -5.67 16.53 29.73
N GLY A 378 -6.07 16.57 28.45
CA GLY A 378 -6.46 15.38 27.69
C GLY A 378 -7.87 14.86 27.95
N LEU A 379 -8.65 15.54 28.80
CA LEU A 379 -10.07 15.30 29.00
C LEU A 379 -10.88 16.32 28.20
N THR A 380 -11.90 15.86 27.49
CA THR A 380 -12.90 16.68 26.81
C THR A 380 -14.09 16.86 27.72
N PHE A 381 -14.44 18.11 27.99
CA PHE A 381 -15.61 18.52 28.76
C PHE A 381 -16.67 19.03 27.78
N THR A 382 -17.83 18.39 27.76
CA THR A 382 -18.96 18.75 26.88
C THR A 382 -20.17 19.06 27.74
N LEU A 383 -20.59 20.31 27.78
CA LEU A 383 -21.88 20.72 28.32
C LEU A 383 -22.94 20.54 27.22
N PRO A 384 -23.86 19.57 27.34
CA PRO A 384 -24.91 19.37 26.35
C PRO A 384 -25.81 20.61 26.24
N ALA A 385 -26.43 20.83 25.08
CA ALA A 385 -27.44 21.88 24.93
C ALA A 385 -28.57 21.67 25.94
N GLY A 386 -29.09 22.76 26.50
CA GLY A 386 -30.07 22.69 27.57
C GLY A 386 -30.78 24.01 27.82
N THR A 387 -31.54 24.05 28.90
CA THR A 387 -32.27 25.23 29.36
C THR A 387 -31.91 25.45 30.82
N LEU A 388 -31.54 26.68 31.17
CA LEU A 388 -31.29 27.03 32.56
C LEU A 388 -32.57 26.87 33.38
N ALA A 389 -32.46 26.39 34.61
CA ALA A 389 -33.51 26.60 35.61
C ALA A 389 -33.66 28.11 35.91
N THR A 390 -34.89 28.57 36.14
CA THR A 390 -35.15 29.88 36.74
C THR A 390 -34.76 29.83 38.22
N GLY A 391 -33.72 30.56 38.61
CA GLY A 391 -33.10 30.46 39.94
C GLY A 391 -31.88 29.54 39.97
N ASN A 392 -31.67 28.78 41.04
CA ASN A 392 -30.46 27.97 41.20
C ASN A 392 -30.54 26.67 40.39
N GLY A 393 -29.41 26.19 39.87
CA GLY A 393 -29.35 24.96 39.09
C GLY A 393 -27.94 24.44 38.93
N ASN A 394 -27.74 23.52 37.98
CA ASN A 394 -26.47 22.88 37.71
C ASN A 394 -26.15 22.88 36.21
N LEU A 395 -24.90 23.18 35.85
CA LEU A 395 -24.33 22.85 34.55
C LEU A 395 -23.63 21.49 34.68
N VAL A 396 -24.05 20.51 33.88
CA VAL A 396 -23.48 19.15 33.92
C VAL A 396 -22.68 18.92 32.65
N TYR A 397 -21.36 18.88 32.80
CA TYR A 397 -20.42 18.58 31.72
C TYR A 397 -20.20 17.07 31.66
N ASN A 398 -20.46 16.46 30.50
CA ASN A 398 -20.03 15.10 30.19
C ASN A 398 -18.54 15.12 29.89
N ILE A 399 -17.79 14.18 30.47
CA ILE A 399 -16.34 14.12 30.34
C ILE A 399 -15.93 12.79 29.73
N THR A 400 -15.13 12.88 28.68
CA THR A 400 -14.47 11.73 28.06
C THR A 400 -13.01 12.05 27.79
N GLY A 401 -12.12 11.06 27.83
CA GLY A 401 -10.74 11.23 27.40
C GLY A 401 -9.76 10.46 28.25
N ILE A 402 -8.48 10.80 28.14
CA ILE A 402 -7.39 10.20 28.93
C ILE A 402 -6.57 11.34 29.52
N ALA A 403 -6.51 11.40 30.85
CA ALA A 403 -5.72 12.42 31.51
C ALA A 403 -4.22 12.21 31.19
N THR A 404 -3.54 13.25 30.68
CA THR A 404 -2.16 13.12 30.17
C THR A 404 -1.10 13.38 31.24
N VAL A 405 -1.41 14.21 32.23
CA VAL A 405 -0.50 14.57 33.33
C VAL A 405 -1.18 14.33 34.68
N SER A 406 -0.50 13.67 35.62
CA SER A 406 -0.95 13.55 37.01
C SER A 406 -0.63 14.81 37.83
N GLY A 407 -1.34 15.04 38.94
CA GLY A 407 -1.16 16.19 39.81
C GLY A 407 -2.37 17.13 39.82
N ALA A 408 -2.18 18.35 40.34
CA ALA A 408 -3.23 19.35 40.42
C ALA A 408 -3.66 19.83 39.03
N MET A 409 -4.97 19.89 38.81
CA MET A 409 -5.59 20.34 37.56
C MET A 409 -6.60 21.46 37.85
N THR A 410 -6.41 22.62 37.22
CA THR A 410 -7.36 23.73 37.25
C THR A 410 -8.14 23.74 35.94
N ILE A 411 -9.47 23.76 36.04
CA ILE A 411 -10.41 23.70 34.92
C ILE A 411 -11.15 25.04 34.85
N PRO A 412 -10.91 25.86 33.80
CA PRO A 412 -11.65 27.09 33.61
C PRO A 412 -13.08 26.77 33.16
N ILE A 413 -14.07 27.25 33.90
CA ILE A 413 -15.49 27.18 33.54
C ILE A 413 -15.92 28.59 33.14
N GLU A 414 -16.42 28.71 31.91
CA GLU A 414 -16.98 29.93 31.35
C GLU A 414 -18.39 29.64 30.87
N PHE A 415 -19.37 30.45 31.29
CA PHE A 415 -20.75 30.36 30.81
C PHE A 415 -21.37 31.76 30.73
N GLY A 416 -21.64 32.22 29.51
CA GLY A 416 -22.02 33.62 29.27
C GLY A 416 -20.91 34.56 29.75
N THR A 417 -21.23 35.46 30.68
CA THR A 417 -20.25 36.37 31.30
C THR A 417 -19.68 35.85 32.62
N ALA A 418 -20.21 34.76 33.17
CA ALA A 418 -19.76 34.20 34.44
C ALA A 418 -18.57 33.26 34.22
N THR A 419 -17.52 33.43 35.01
CA THR A 419 -16.31 32.60 34.95
C THR A 419 -15.86 32.18 36.35
N CYS A 420 -15.34 30.95 36.48
CA CYS A 420 -14.66 30.48 37.69
C CYS A 420 -13.76 29.28 37.39
N ASN A 421 -12.97 28.86 38.37
CA ASN A 421 -12.04 27.74 38.24
C ASN A 421 -12.46 26.57 39.15
N VAL A 422 -12.65 25.38 38.59
CA VAL A 422 -12.77 24.14 39.37
C VAL A 422 -11.37 23.54 39.54
N ASN A 423 -11.02 23.17 40.77
CA ASN A 423 -9.75 22.50 41.05
C ASN A 423 -10.00 21.01 41.30
N ALA A 424 -9.23 20.16 40.62
CA ALA A 424 -9.24 18.71 40.77
C ALA A 424 -7.81 18.17 40.90
N THR A 425 -7.67 16.90 41.28
CA THR A 425 -6.36 16.21 41.29
C THR A 425 -6.46 14.96 40.45
N VAL A 426 -5.52 14.80 39.52
CA VAL A 426 -5.36 13.59 38.72
C VAL A 426 -4.37 12.67 39.44
N ALA A 427 -4.83 11.49 39.87
CA ALA A 427 -3.99 10.49 40.48
C ALA A 427 -2.97 9.91 39.48
N SER A 428 -1.78 9.59 39.96
CA SER A 428 -0.81 8.75 39.24
C SER A 428 -1.43 7.38 38.97
N GLY A 429 -1.33 6.88 37.74
CA GLY A 429 -1.75 5.51 37.42
C GLY A 429 -0.80 4.50 38.07
N ASN A 430 -1.32 3.38 38.60
CA ASN A 430 -0.50 2.29 39.18
C ASN A 430 -0.03 1.26 38.13
N SER A 431 -0.54 1.36 36.92
CA SER A 431 -0.19 0.48 35.81
C SER A 431 -0.30 1.20 34.48
N VAL A 432 0.44 0.72 33.48
CA VAL A 432 0.46 1.24 32.12
C VAL A 432 0.41 0.08 31.12
N THR A 433 -0.40 0.24 30.07
CA THR A 433 -0.45 -0.75 28.98
C THR A 433 0.60 -0.42 27.92
N MET A 434 1.48 -1.37 27.62
CA MET A 434 2.59 -1.21 26.67
C MET A 434 2.49 -2.19 25.50
N CYS A 435 3.00 -1.76 24.35
CA CYS A 435 3.10 -2.52 23.11
C CYS A 435 4.08 -3.68 23.26
N MET A 436 3.68 -4.89 22.86
CA MET A 436 4.53 -6.10 22.87
C MET A 436 4.79 -6.69 21.49
N GLY A 437 4.17 -6.14 20.43
CA GLY A 437 4.32 -6.57 19.04
C GLY A 437 3.16 -7.44 18.54
N SER A 438 3.03 -7.57 17.21
CA SER A 438 1.97 -8.35 16.55
C SER A 438 0.53 -8.01 17.02
N GLY A 439 0.28 -6.74 17.32
CA GLY A 439 -1.02 -6.28 17.84
C GLY A 439 -1.33 -6.67 19.29
N THR A 440 -0.35 -7.21 20.02
CA THR A 440 -0.50 -7.58 21.44
C THR A 440 0.01 -6.48 22.37
N ASN A 441 -0.70 -6.28 23.48
CA ASN A 441 -0.36 -5.35 24.55
C ASN A 441 -0.30 -6.09 25.89
N ARG A 442 0.51 -5.60 26.83
CA ARG A 442 0.57 -6.11 28.20
C ARG A 442 0.55 -4.96 29.20
N VAL A 443 -0.02 -5.22 30.38
CA VAL A 443 -0.08 -4.26 31.48
C VAL A 443 1.19 -4.38 32.31
N TRP A 444 1.84 -3.26 32.58
CA TRP A 444 3.05 -3.14 33.40
C TRP A 444 2.75 -2.31 34.64
N ALA A 445 3.41 -2.59 35.75
CA ALA A 445 3.40 -1.69 36.90
C ALA A 445 4.04 -0.35 36.51
N SER A 446 3.42 0.76 36.88
CA SER A 446 3.93 2.10 36.54
C SER A 446 5.10 2.53 37.43
N HIS A 447 5.34 1.84 38.55
CA HIS A 447 6.46 2.08 39.45
C HIS A 447 7.32 0.83 39.68
N ASN A 448 8.57 1.03 40.12
CA ASN A 448 9.39 -0.07 40.62
C ASN A 448 8.76 -0.64 41.89
N LEU A 449 8.91 -1.94 42.11
CA LEU A 449 8.36 -2.56 43.30
C LEU A 449 9.00 -1.97 44.57
N GLY A 450 8.17 -1.47 45.49
CA GLY A 450 8.61 -0.80 46.72
C GLY A 450 8.77 0.72 46.60
N ALA A 451 8.43 1.33 45.46
CA ALA A 451 8.37 2.78 45.30
C ALA A 451 7.11 3.40 45.93
N ASP A 452 7.15 4.70 46.22
CA ASP A 452 5.97 5.48 46.60
C ASP A 452 5.15 5.83 45.36
N THR A 453 3.97 5.22 45.25
CA THR A 453 3.10 5.36 44.08
C THR A 453 2.32 6.67 44.04
N SER A 454 2.43 7.53 45.06
CA SER A 454 1.78 8.85 45.06
C SER A 454 2.49 9.87 44.14
N PHE A 455 3.71 9.55 43.70
CA PHE A 455 4.48 10.38 42.78
C PHE A 455 4.21 10.02 41.32
N ASP A 456 4.51 10.95 40.40
CA ASP A 456 4.38 10.69 38.96
C ASP A 456 5.43 9.65 38.53
N PRO A 457 5.03 8.49 37.98
CA PRO A 457 5.95 7.44 37.56
C PRO A 457 6.92 7.87 36.46
N ASN A 458 6.64 8.96 35.74
CA ASN A 458 7.43 9.47 34.63
C ASN A 458 8.39 10.59 35.01
N VAL A 459 8.42 11.00 36.28
CA VAL A 459 9.33 12.02 36.79
C VAL A 459 10.36 11.33 37.71
N PRO A 460 11.62 11.15 37.26
CA PRO A 460 12.63 10.48 38.07
C PRO A 460 13.01 11.29 39.30
N VAL A 461 12.51 10.82 40.44
CA VAL A 461 12.79 11.28 41.80
C VAL A 461 13.13 10.08 42.68
N LYS A 462 13.72 10.31 43.86
CA LYS A 462 14.17 9.25 44.77
C LYS A 462 13.07 8.23 45.07
N GLU A 463 11.86 8.72 45.25
CA GLU A 463 10.66 8.00 45.70
C GLU A 463 10.21 6.92 44.70
N ILE A 464 10.56 7.04 43.41
CA ILE A 464 10.12 6.10 42.38
C ILE A 464 11.13 4.98 42.05
N HIS A 465 12.33 4.98 42.65
CA HIS A 465 13.39 4.00 42.33
C HIS A 465 13.13 2.61 42.93
N GLY A 466 12.32 2.52 43.98
CA GLY A 466 11.91 1.25 44.61
C GLY A 466 13.05 0.46 45.28
N ASN A 467 12.77 -0.81 45.54
CA ASN A 467 13.64 -1.71 46.31
C ASN A 467 14.55 -2.56 45.41
N TYR A 468 15.60 -3.11 46.02
CA TYR A 468 16.49 -4.09 45.41
C TYR A 468 16.16 -5.50 45.92
N TYR A 469 16.18 -6.45 44.99
CA TYR A 469 15.93 -7.87 45.25
C TYR A 469 17.06 -8.70 44.66
N GLN A 470 17.41 -9.79 45.34
CA GLN A 470 18.27 -10.83 44.76
C GLN A 470 17.42 -11.81 43.95
N TRP A 471 18.01 -12.38 42.90
CA TRP A 471 17.26 -13.23 41.99
C TRP A 471 16.68 -14.47 42.70
N GLY A 472 15.41 -14.76 42.43
CA GLY A 472 14.70 -15.92 42.98
C GLY A 472 14.24 -15.76 44.44
N ARG A 473 14.19 -14.53 44.97
CA ARG A 473 13.77 -14.24 46.36
C ARG A 473 12.71 -13.15 46.41
N ASN A 474 11.84 -13.21 47.41
CA ASN A 474 10.81 -12.20 47.65
C ASN A 474 11.19 -11.18 48.74
N VAL A 475 12.36 -11.34 49.37
CA VAL A 475 12.83 -10.48 50.45
C VAL A 475 13.57 -9.27 49.88
N VAL A 476 13.21 -8.08 50.36
CA VAL A 476 13.93 -6.83 50.08
C VAL A 476 15.32 -6.89 50.70
N VAL A 477 16.37 -6.67 49.91
CA VAL A 477 17.76 -6.71 50.40
C VAL A 477 18.39 -5.33 50.57
N ALA A 478 17.81 -4.31 49.93
CA ALA A 478 18.15 -2.90 50.10
C ALA A 478 17.04 -2.03 49.50
N ASP A 479 17.06 -0.75 49.81
CA ASP A 479 16.19 0.30 49.25
C ASP A 479 17.00 1.57 48.89
N THR A 480 16.31 2.67 48.60
CA THR A 480 16.93 3.95 48.24
C THR A 480 17.62 4.65 49.41
N ASP A 481 17.23 4.32 50.64
CA ASP A 481 17.75 4.86 51.90
C ASP A 481 18.90 4.04 52.50
N THR A 482 19.06 2.79 52.06
CA THR A 482 20.14 1.91 52.47
C THR A 482 21.51 2.53 52.09
N PRO A 483 22.46 2.68 53.03
CA PRO A 483 23.78 3.26 52.77
C PRO A 483 24.52 2.60 51.59
N PRO A 484 25.39 3.33 50.87
CA PRO A 484 26.01 2.81 49.65
C PRO A 484 27.13 1.78 49.88
N GLY A 485 27.63 1.61 51.10
CA GLY A 485 28.69 0.65 51.43
C GLY A 485 28.21 -0.81 51.48
N ALA A 486 29.12 -1.70 51.85
CA ALA A 486 28.85 -3.13 52.03
C ALA A 486 27.76 -3.40 53.07
N ILE A 487 26.92 -4.40 52.80
CA ILE A 487 25.81 -4.84 53.63
C ILE A 487 26.22 -6.12 54.35
N SER A 488 26.23 -6.08 55.69
CA SER A 488 26.56 -7.25 56.51
C SER A 488 25.57 -8.40 56.28
N GLY A 489 26.08 -9.61 56.11
CA GLY A 489 25.26 -10.81 55.88
C GLY A 489 24.70 -10.93 54.45
N TRP A 490 25.31 -10.26 53.47
CA TRP A 490 24.92 -10.39 52.06
C TRP A 490 24.86 -11.86 51.62
N ASN A 491 23.72 -12.28 51.09
CA ASN A 491 23.50 -13.69 50.79
C ASN A 491 24.18 -14.08 49.47
N THR A 492 25.26 -14.85 49.57
CA THR A 492 26.06 -15.33 48.43
C THR A 492 25.64 -16.72 47.92
N THR A 493 24.58 -17.30 48.48
CA THR A 493 24.03 -18.57 48.00
C THR A 493 23.20 -18.33 46.74
N TYR A 494 23.28 -19.19 45.73
CA TYR A 494 22.45 -19.07 44.53
C TYR A 494 21.06 -19.65 44.75
N ALA A 495 20.01 -18.91 44.36
CA ALA A 495 18.65 -19.43 44.33
C ALA A 495 18.49 -20.50 43.23
N PRO A 496 17.64 -21.53 43.43
CA PRO A 496 17.43 -22.60 42.45
C PRO A 496 16.71 -22.11 41.19
N ASP A 497 16.79 -22.89 40.11
CA ASP A 497 16.02 -22.63 38.89
C ASP A 497 14.52 -22.69 39.17
N GLY A 498 13.74 -21.93 38.39
CA GLY A 498 12.29 -21.82 38.56
C GLY A 498 11.83 -21.07 39.82
N ALA A 499 12.75 -20.42 40.53
CA ALA A 499 12.41 -19.70 41.76
C ALA A 499 11.36 -18.61 41.55
N TRP A 500 11.40 -17.85 40.45
CA TRP A 500 10.36 -16.85 40.14
C TRP A 500 9.33 -17.29 39.10
N ASN A 501 9.72 -18.13 38.15
CA ASN A 501 8.86 -18.63 37.08
C ASN A 501 8.75 -20.16 37.16
N THR A 502 7.58 -20.68 37.53
CA THR A 502 7.28 -22.13 37.54
C THR A 502 6.87 -22.65 36.17
N GLY A 503 6.63 -21.75 35.22
CA GLY A 503 6.28 -22.06 33.83
C GLY A 503 7.50 -22.03 32.92
N THR A 504 7.29 -21.54 31.69
CA THR A 504 8.34 -21.41 30.67
C THR A 504 8.57 -19.95 30.30
N GLU A 505 9.57 -19.68 29.47
CA GLU A 505 9.82 -18.35 28.91
C GLU A 505 8.65 -17.85 28.04
N ALA A 506 8.00 -18.75 27.28
CA ALA A 506 6.89 -18.42 26.41
C ALA A 506 5.53 -18.39 27.15
N VAL A 507 5.40 -19.21 28.19
CA VAL A 507 4.20 -19.30 29.03
C VAL A 507 4.63 -19.18 30.49
N PRO A 508 4.97 -17.96 30.95
CA PRO A 508 5.42 -17.74 32.32
C PRO A 508 4.29 -17.97 33.33
N ALA A 509 4.63 -18.58 34.45
CA ALA A 509 3.72 -18.81 35.57
C ALA A 509 4.37 -18.37 36.88
N LYS A 510 3.70 -17.48 37.61
CA LYS A 510 4.22 -16.88 38.85
C LYS A 510 4.47 -17.94 39.92
N ASN A 511 5.66 -17.92 40.52
CA ASN A 511 5.90 -18.62 41.77
C ASN A 511 5.42 -17.77 42.95
N THR A 512 4.23 -18.05 43.49
CA THR A 512 3.62 -17.25 44.56
C THR A 512 4.43 -17.22 45.87
N THR A 513 5.38 -18.15 46.06
CA THR A 513 6.25 -18.16 47.25
C THR A 513 7.40 -17.17 47.14
N ASN A 514 7.99 -17.03 45.95
CA ASN A 514 9.27 -16.36 45.78
C ASN A 514 9.21 -15.12 44.87
N ASP A 515 8.22 -15.01 43.98
CA ASP A 515 8.02 -13.82 43.14
C ASP A 515 7.47 -12.66 44.01
N PRO A 516 8.22 -11.55 44.17
CA PRO A 516 7.81 -10.43 45.02
C PRO A 516 6.68 -9.55 44.44
N CYS A 517 6.29 -9.71 43.17
CA CYS A 517 5.25 -8.88 42.58
C CYS A 517 3.88 -9.11 43.24
N PRO A 518 3.01 -8.09 43.34
CA PRO A 518 1.69 -8.21 43.96
C PRO A 518 0.76 -9.12 43.14
N SER A 519 -0.39 -9.50 43.71
CA SER A 519 -1.40 -10.31 43.02
C SER A 519 -1.82 -9.67 41.70
N GLY A 520 -1.94 -10.46 40.63
CA GLY A 520 -2.26 -9.98 39.28
C GLY A 520 -1.02 -9.54 38.48
N PHE A 521 0.16 -9.54 39.11
CA PHE A 521 1.44 -9.21 38.51
C PHE A 521 2.50 -10.26 38.83
N ARG A 522 3.49 -10.40 37.94
CA ARG A 522 4.68 -11.25 38.08
C ARG A 522 5.92 -10.55 37.56
N LEU A 523 7.09 -11.15 37.76
CA LEU A 523 8.28 -10.69 37.04
C LEU A 523 8.20 -11.00 35.53
N PRO A 524 8.60 -10.04 34.69
CA PRO A 524 8.69 -10.24 33.24
C PRO A 524 9.80 -11.22 32.89
N THR A 525 9.59 -11.96 31.81
CA THR A 525 10.61 -12.80 31.17
C THR A 525 11.59 -11.95 30.34
N SER A 526 12.75 -12.50 29.99
CA SER A 526 13.70 -11.83 29.11
C SER A 526 13.12 -11.59 27.71
N THR A 527 12.27 -12.51 27.24
CA THR A 527 11.53 -12.38 25.98
C THR A 527 10.54 -11.21 26.04
N GLU A 528 9.85 -11.02 27.17
CA GLU A 528 8.95 -9.86 27.37
C GLU A 528 9.71 -8.53 27.41
N TRP A 529 10.90 -8.49 28.01
CA TRP A 529 11.77 -7.31 27.92
C TRP A 529 12.21 -7.02 26.47
N SER A 530 12.59 -8.05 25.71
CA SER A 530 12.94 -7.90 24.29
C SER A 530 11.74 -7.42 23.47
N MET A 531 10.54 -7.97 23.71
CA MET A 531 9.31 -7.56 23.04
C MET A 531 8.95 -6.10 23.33
N LEU A 532 8.99 -5.67 24.59
CA LEU A 532 8.78 -4.27 24.96
C LEU A 532 9.77 -3.35 24.23
N ASN A 533 11.06 -3.70 24.26
CA ASN A 533 12.12 -2.89 23.66
C ASN A 533 12.00 -2.76 22.14
N ASN A 534 11.65 -3.85 21.45
CA ASN A 534 11.57 -3.87 19.99
C ASN A 534 10.29 -3.23 19.45
N ASN A 535 9.26 -3.07 20.30
CA ASN A 535 7.94 -2.57 19.89
C ASN A 535 7.56 -1.24 20.56
N SER A 536 8.51 -0.57 21.20
CA SER A 536 8.32 0.74 21.82
C SER A 536 9.36 1.74 21.32
N SER A 537 8.99 3.02 21.30
CA SER A 537 9.97 4.10 21.12
C SER A 537 10.73 4.35 22.42
N VAL A 538 12.02 4.67 22.32
CA VAL A 538 12.89 4.81 23.50
C VAL A 538 13.46 6.21 23.61
N THR A 539 13.29 6.84 24.77
CA THR A 539 13.94 8.10 25.13
C THR A 539 14.60 8.00 26.50
N ARG A 540 15.36 9.03 26.89
CA ARG A 540 16.08 9.10 28.17
C ARG A 540 15.80 10.44 28.85
N ILE A 541 15.69 10.42 30.16
CA ILE A 541 15.53 11.61 31.01
C ILE A 541 16.76 11.71 31.91
N GLY A 542 17.22 12.94 32.18
CA GLY A 542 18.27 13.24 33.15
C GLY A 542 19.69 12.90 32.69
N SER A 543 20.64 13.13 33.60
CA SER A 543 22.07 12.91 33.36
C SER A 543 22.50 11.51 33.79
N PHE A 544 22.98 10.72 32.84
CA PHE A 544 23.48 9.36 33.08
C PHE A 544 24.91 9.41 33.65
N THR A 545 25.01 9.75 34.95
CA THR A 545 26.28 9.87 35.66
C THR A 545 26.23 9.13 36.99
N SER A 546 27.31 8.40 37.30
CA SER A 546 27.37 7.57 38.51
C SER A 546 27.53 8.43 39.75
N SER A 547 26.52 8.44 40.62
CA SER A 547 26.57 9.04 41.94
C SER A 547 25.51 8.42 42.86
N ASN A 548 25.86 8.20 44.13
CA ASN A 548 24.95 7.62 45.13
C ASN A 548 23.73 8.51 45.43
N THR A 549 23.79 9.79 45.07
CA THR A 549 22.71 10.78 45.24
C THR A 549 22.00 11.15 43.94
N ASN A 550 22.35 10.54 42.80
CA ASN A 550 21.72 10.84 41.52
C ASN A 550 20.44 9.98 41.32
N PHE A 551 19.27 10.61 41.48
CA PHE A 551 17.97 9.98 41.28
C PHE A 551 17.23 10.47 40.02
N THR A 552 17.87 11.32 39.22
CA THR A 552 17.18 12.13 38.21
C THR A 552 17.22 11.54 36.80
N SER A 553 17.86 10.39 36.61
CA SER A 553 17.97 9.75 35.29
C SER A 553 17.14 8.47 35.14
N ALA A 554 16.60 8.26 33.93
CA ALA A 554 15.72 7.13 33.61
C ALA A 554 15.68 6.84 32.10
N LEU A 555 15.29 5.62 31.75
CA LEU A 555 14.90 5.19 30.40
C LEU A 555 13.38 5.25 30.27
N VAL A 556 12.85 5.72 29.15
CA VAL A 556 11.40 5.78 28.90
C VAL A 556 11.06 5.00 27.65
N TYR A 557 10.21 3.98 27.80
CA TYR A 557 9.54 3.31 26.69
C TYR A 557 8.20 3.99 26.41
N SER A 558 7.90 4.27 25.14
CA SER A 558 6.64 4.90 24.71
C SER A 558 5.90 4.08 23.64
N CYS A 559 4.59 3.91 23.83
CA CYS A 559 3.68 3.18 22.95
C CYS A 559 2.40 4.03 22.80
N GLY A 560 2.28 4.79 21.70
CA GLY A 560 1.25 5.82 21.58
C GLY A 560 1.40 6.88 22.68
N ALA A 561 0.32 7.11 23.45
CA ALA A 561 0.33 8.00 24.61
C ALA A 561 0.87 7.35 25.90
N SER A 562 1.00 6.02 25.94
CA SER A 562 1.47 5.28 27.11
C SER A 562 2.98 5.40 27.29
N LYS A 563 3.43 5.57 28.54
CA LYS A 563 4.85 5.64 28.91
C LYS A 563 5.18 4.70 30.07
N LEU A 564 6.26 3.93 29.92
CA LEU A 564 6.87 3.16 31.00
C LEU A 564 8.28 3.69 31.28
N THR A 565 8.44 4.34 32.43
CA THR A 565 9.70 4.97 32.84
C THR A 565 10.42 4.09 33.85
N LEU A 566 11.69 3.78 33.57
CA LEU A 566 12.58 2.93 34.35
C LEU A 566 13.76 3.76 34.91
N PRO A 567 13.76 4.08 36.21
CA PRO A 567 14.87 4.80 36.83
C PRO A 567 16.21 4.04 36.79
N THR A 568 17.33 4.78 36.77
CA THR A 568 18.69 4.23 36.84
C THR A 568 19.13 3.98 38.29
N ALA A 569 18.46 3.05 38.96
CA ALA A 569 18.71 2.76 40.38
C ALA A 569 20.15 2.29 40.69
N GLY A 570 20.90 1.82 39.69
CA GLY A 570 22.19 1.16 39.88
C GLY A 570 22.00 -0.30 40.27
N PHE A 571 22.92 -0.84 41.09
CA PHE A 571 22.82 -2.20 41.60
C PHE A 571 23.64 -2.41 42.88
N ARG A 572 23.32 -3.51 43.59
CA ARG A 572 24.07 -4.00 44.76
C ARG A 572 24.96 -5.17 44.35
N ASP A 573 26.24 -5.10 44.69
CA ASP A 573 27.27 -6.06 44.28
C ASP A 573 27.00 -7.50 44.75
N PHE A 574 27.48 -8.48 43.99
CA PHE A 574 27.24 -9.90 44.24
C PHE A 574 28.00 -10.47 45.45
N VAL A 575 29.06 -9.81 45.91
CA VAL A 575 29.91 -10.25 47.02
C VAL A 575 29.38 -9.74 48.36
N ASP A 576 29.11 -8.43 48.46
CA ASP A 576 28.84 -7.77 49.73
C ASP A 576 27.66 -6.77 49.69
N GLY A 577 27.00 -6.62 48.54
CA GLY A 577 25.88 -5.69 48.40
C GLY A 577 26.27 -4.21 48.32
N THR A 578 27.54 -3.86 48.11
CA THR A 578 27.95 -2.46 47.87
C THR A 578 27.20 -1.86 46.68
N LEU A 579 26.72 -0.61 46.81
CA LEU A 579 26.00 0.08 45.74
C LEU A 579 26.97 0.56 44.66
N TYR A 580 26.65 0.24 43.40
CA TYR A 580 27.36 0.72 42.24
C TYR A 580 26.42 1.39 41.24
N ARG A 581 26.92 2.43 40.57
CA ARG A 581 26.40 2.94 39.30
C ARG A 581 24.97 3.52 39.35
N ARG A 582 24.48 3.92 40.53
CA ARG A 582 23.24 4.71 40.63
C ARG A 582 23.36 5.99 39.80
N GLY A 583 22.32 6.32 39.05
CA GLY A 583 22.32 7.44 38.10
C GLY A 583 22.98 7.13 36.75
N ASP A 584 23.80 6.08 36.64
CA ASP A 584 24.49 5.67 35.39
C ASP A 584 23.81 4.49 34.71
N ARG A 585 23.31 3.52 35.49
CA ARG A 585 22.81 2.23 34.99
C ARG A 585 21.44 1.89 35.56
N GLY A 586 20.57 1.36 34.70
CA GLY A 586 19.36 0.65 35.12
C GLY A 586 19.57 -0.85 34.98
N ASN A 587 19.38 -1.59 36.08
CA ASN A 587 19.44 -3.05 36.11
C ASN A 587 18.12 -3.56 36.67
N TYR A 588 17.43 -4.37 35.88
CA TYR A 588 16.09 -4.86 36.17
C TYR A 588 16.04 -6.36 35.98
N TRP A 589 15.59 -7.08 37.01
CA TRP A 589 15.51 -8.53 36.90
C TRP A 589 14.49 -8.99 35.87
N SER A 590 14.80 -10.12 35.23
CA SER A 590 13.80 -10.97 34.57
C SER A 590 13.58 -12.24 35.39
N SER A 591 12.46 -12.91 35.17
CA SER A 591 12.18 -14.23 35.75
C SER A 591 12.90 -15.38 35.05
N THR A 592 13.72 -15.08 34.03
CA THR A 592 14.43 -16.08 33.21
C THR A 592 15.74 -16.52 33.86
N GLY A 593 15.75 -17.73 34.42
CA GLY A 593 16.95 -18.42 34.86
C GLY A 593 17.33 -19.50 33.84
N PRO A 594 18.34 -19.31 32.97
CA PRO A 594 18.78 -20.37 32.06
C PRO A 594 19.31 -21.57 32.88
N ALA A 595 19.25 -22.77 32.30
CA ALA A 595 19.36 -24.07 32.96
C ALA A 595 20.76 -24.45 33.55
N SER A 596 21.55 -23.46 33.96
CA SER A 596 22.81 -23.67 34.66
C SER A 596 23.10 -22.49 35.58
N LEU A 597 23.22 -22.77 36.88
CA LEU A 597 23.81 -21.85 37.87
C LEU A 597 25.19 -21.35 37.37
N PRO A 598 25.62 -20.11 37.70
CA PRO A 598 25.17 -19.27 38.83
C PRO A 598 24.36 -18.01 38.47
N GLY A 599 23.96 -17.82 37.20
CA GLY A 599 23.38 -16.55 36.75
C GLY A 599 21.90 -16.59 36.37
N ALA A 600 21.34 -15.41 36.15
CA ALA A 600 19.99 -15.20 35.62
C ALA A 600 19.98 -14.00 34.67
N ARG A 601 18.91 -13.88 33.86
CA ARG A 601 18.81 -12.79 32.89
C ARG A 601 18.28 -11.51 33.51
N SER A 602 18.77 -10.37 33.01
CA SER A 602 18.30 -9.04 33.40
C SER A 602 18.19 -8.12 32.18
N LEU A 603 17.37 -7.08 32.33
CA LEU A 603 17.43 -5.89 31.49
C LEU A 603 18.51 -4.96 32.06
N PHE A 604 19.45 -4.60 31.21
CA PHE A 604 20.52 -3.64 31.47
C PHE A 604 20.44 -2.47 30.50
N PHE A 605 20.57 -1.23 30.98
CA PHE A 605 20.71 -0.07 30.10
C PHE A 605 21.57 1.04 30.71
N PHE A 606 22.10 1.89 29.84
CA PHE A 606 22.89 3.07 30.15
C PHE A 606 22.69 4.16 29.07
N ALA A 607 23.50 5.21 29.10
CA ALA A 607 23.34 6.41 28.25
C ALA A 607 23.20 6.12 26.75
N SER A 608 23.88 5.09 26.23
CA SER A 608 23.93 4.79 24.79
C SER A 608 23.56 3.36 24.41
N GLY A 609 23.21 2.48 25.36
CA GLY A 609 22.91 1.08 25.08
C GLY A 609 21.84 0.48 25.97
N ILE A 610 21.19 -0.57 25.44
CA ILE A 610 20.18 -1.39 26.11
C ILE A 610 20.47 -2.85 25.77
N ASN A 611 20.45 -3.73 26.76
CA ASN A 611 20.57 -5.17 26.61
C ASN A 611 19.47 -5.85 27.44
N THR A 612 18.51 -6.48 26.77
CA THR A 612 17.35 -7.14 27.39
C THR A 612 17.65 -8.58 27.85
N THR A 613 18.87 -9.07 27.58
CA THR A 613 19.29 -10.46 27.86
C THR A 613 20.62 -10.51 28.59
N SER A 614 20.96 -9.48 29.38
CA SER A 614 22.17 -9.48 30.22
C SER A 614 22.19 -10.71 31.12
N TYR A 615 23.38 -11.24 31.43
CA TYR A 615 23.55 -12.44 32.26
C TYR A 615 24.35 -12.08 33.51
N ASP A 616 23.68 -12.12 34.66
CA ASP A 616 24.18 -11.56 35.92
C ASP A 616 24.08 -12.59 37.06
N ALA A 617 24.94 -12.47 38.06
CA ALA A 617 24.94 -13.37 39.21
C ALA A 617 23.64 -13.22 40.02
N ARG A 618 23.01 -14.34 40.40
CA ARG A 618 21.74 -14.34 41.15
C ARG A 618 21.81 -13.63 42.51
N THR A 619 23.03 -13.42 43.04
CA THR A 619 23.29 -12.76 44.32
C THR A 619 23.43 -11.23 44.19
N MET A 620 23.39 -10.66 42.98
CA MET A 620 23.28 -9.20 42.82
C MET A 620 21.91 -8.70 43.27
N GLY A 621 21.85 -7.46 43.76
CA GLY A 621 20.57 -6.80 44.06
C GLY A 621 20.20 -5.83 42.94
N TYR A 622 19.13 -6.14 42.19
CA TYR A 622 18.59 -5.29 41.12
C TYR A 622 17.13 -4.88 41.41
N SER A 623 16.65 -3.85 40.72
CA SER A 623 15.27 -3.40 40.82
C SER A 623 14.32 -4.39 40.13
N VAL A 624 13.05 -4.37 40.55
CA VAL A 624 11.98 -5.18 39.95
C VAL A 624 10.90 -4.27 39.39
N ARG A 625 10.50 -4.57 38.14
CA ARG A 625 9.38 -3.93 37.45
C ARG A 625 8.41 -5.02 37.01
N CYS A 626 7.20 -5.03 37.54
CA CYS A 626 6.26 -6.12 37.33
C CYS A 626 5.43 -5.97 36.05
N ILE A 627 5.01 -7.10 35.48
CA ILE A 627 4.10 -7.23 34.33
C ILE A 627 2.88 -8.07 34.74
N SER A 628 1.72 -7.85 34.13
CA SER A 628 0.51 -8.65 34.39
C SER A 628 0.75 -10.14 34.18
N GLU A 629 0.17 -10.97 35.05
CA GLU A 629 0.28 -12.45 35.00
C GLU A 629 -0.04 -13.04 33.62
#